data_AF-A0A6C0HCZ5-F1
#
_entry.id   AF-A0A6C0HCZ5-F1
#
_cell.length_a   1.000
_cell.length_b   1.000
_cell.length_c   1.000
_cell.angle_alpha   90.00
_cell.angle_beta   90.00
_cell.angle_gamma   90.00
#
_symmetry.space_group_name_H-M   'P 1'
#
loop_
_entity.id
_entity.type
_entity.pdbx_description
1 polymer ?
#
loop_
_entity_poly.entity_id
_entity_poly.type
_entity_poly.pdbx_seq_one_letter_code
_entity_poly.pdbx_strand_id
1 'polypeptide(L)'
;MSKRSYHDVIQCFEKENCKLLTTEEEYKNMNKSRVKYRYIASCGHEHIVFFHVFLSRKTGVICPNCVNTRNSIKIKEKFKDDKIQYIRQELACIEYIIDLFKEHFIIKKAFDGCKADIILKPINNHNDEWIGIQIKSCKKPTRDYGFQITNKDYSNILILCICEENKKMWGIPYEAVKGQVKVTVGLKKSKYNQYEITPENYLDKINHVYNTLNKSKYETIDTPICIYQQREKEYRNFRENILHFIQFDNNNMEGLVYDFKIGNKKIQEKVGGVNTCRKGTFLFTLVKNDGLINKKRNLIQYNKGDNDIYWLNCDNHKHFYVIPEDVLVEQGYICDTKTKKKTINVNPHSEKSCVWLKPYLFDYENINKEVLLEILQ
;
A
#
# COMPACT_ATOMS: atom_id res chain seq x y z
N MET A 1 13.55 -32.87 32.18
CA MET A 1 14.01 -33.49 30.91
C MET A 1 15.22 -34.35 31.23
N SER A 2 15.17 -35.66 30.97
CA SER A 2 16.34 -36.52 31.17
C SER A 2 17.51 -36.00 30.33
N LYS A 3 18.74 -36.13 30.85
CA LYS A 3 19.96 -35.73 30.14
C LYS A 3 20.11 -36.65 28.92
N ARG A 4 19.85 -36.14 27.72
CA ARG A 4 20.10 -36.87 26.45
C ARG A 4 21.60 -36.94 26.19
N SER A 5 22.08 -38.08 25.71
CA SER A 5 23.48 -38.24 25.31
C SER A 5 23.79 -37.41 24.05
N TYR A 6 25.07 -37.15 23.76
CA TYR A 6 25.47 -36.51 22.49
C TYR A 6 25.03 -37.35 21.27
N HIS A 7 25.11 -38.69 21.39
CA HIS A 7 24.66 -39.60 20.35
C HIS A 7 23.15 -39.47 20.08
N ASP A 8 22.33 -39.34 21.14
CA ASP A 8 20.89 -39.12 20.99
C ASP A 8 20.60 -37.80 20.25
N VAL A 9 21.41 -36.77 20.49
CA VAL A 9 21.28 -35.47 19.82
C VAL A 9 21.59 -35.63 18.34
N ILE A 10 22.68 -36.32 17.96
CA ILE A 10 23.03 -36.60 16.56
C ILE A 10 21.87 -37.33 15.86
N GLN A 11 21.41 -38.43 16.43
CA GLN A 11 20.33 -39.25 15.84
C GLN A 11 19.05 -38.42 15.63
N CYS A 12 18.75 -37.48 16.54
CA CYS A 12 17.60 -36.60 16.39
C CYS A 12 17.70 -35.68 15.16
N PHE A 13 18.90 -35.18 14.83
CA PHE A 13 19.11 -34.39 13.62
C PHE A 13 19.08 -35.28 12.36
N GLU A 14 19.76 -36.42 12.40
CA GLU A 14 19.84 -37.34 11.26
C GLU A 14 18.47 -37.88 10.85
N LYS A 15 17.59 -38.19 11.82
CA LYS A 15 16.20 -38.62 11.56
C LYS A 15 15.39 -37.61 10.73
N GLU A 16 15.75 -36.33 10.78
CA GLU A 16 15.11 -35.26 10.02
C GLU A 16 15.93 -34.87 8.77
N ASN A 17 16.83 -35.74 8.30
CA ASN A 17 17.77 -35.50 7.21
C ASN A 17 18.66 -34.25 7.44
N CYS A 18 19.00 -33.97 8.69
CA CYS A 18 19.90 -32.89 9.07
C CYS A 18 21.24 -33.45 9.57
N LYS A 19 22.34 -32.69 9.43
CA LYS A 19 23.67 -33.11 9.89
C LYS A 19 24.17 -32.22 11.01
N LEU A 20 24.39 -32.76 12.21
CA LEU A 20 24.94 -32.00 13.32
C LEU A 20 26.40 -31.57 13.01
N LEU A 21 26.71 -30.29 13.22
CA LEU A 21 28.08 -29.75 13.09
C LEU A 21 28.72 -29.47 14.45
N THR A 22 27.91 -29.37 15.50
CA THR A 22 28.40 -29.20 16.86
C THR A 22 29.15 -30.45 17.28
N THR A 23 30.40 -30.34 17.71
CA THR A 23 31.22 -31.49 18.08
C THR A 23 30.86 -32.02 19.47
N GLU A 24 31.34 -33.22 19.81
CA GLU A 24 31.13 -33.79 21.14
C GLU A 24 31.80 -32.95 22.24
N GLU A 25 32.96 -32.38 21.94
CA GLU A 25 33.69 -31.49 22.85
C GLU A 25 32.90 -30.19 23.10
N GLU A 26 32.39 -29.57 22.04
CA GLU A 26 31.49 -28.40 22.15
C GLU A 26 30.25 -28.75 22.96
N TYR A 27 29.63 -29.91 22.71
CA TYR A 27 28.47 -30.40 23.46
C TYR A 27 28.76 -30.56 24.97
N LYS A 28 29.93 -31.09 25.34
CA LYS A 28 30.34 -31.28 26.75
C LYS A 28 30.51 -29.95 27.48
N ASN A 29 30.97 -28.91 26.76
CA ASN A 29 31.21 -27.58 27.29
C ASN A 29 29.97 -26.66 27.32
N MET A 30 28.82 -27.12 26.78
CA MET A 30 27.60 -26.32 26.68
C MET A 30 26.71 -26.40 27.94
N ASN A 31 26.18 -25.25 28.38
CA ASN A 31 25.22 -25.17 29.49
C ASN A 31 23.84 -25.71 29.09
N LYS A 32 23.54 -26.95 29.53
CA LYS A 32 22.50 -27.87 29.01
C LYS A 32 21.05 -27.35 29.01
N SER A 33 20.74 -26.24 29.68
CA SER A 33 19.35 -25.75 29.82
C SER A 33 18.86 -24.91 28.63
N ARG A 34 19.74 -24.28 27.85
CA ARG A 34 19.39 -23.40 26.70
C ARG A 34 20.41 -23.47 25.57
N VAL A 35 20.85 -24.67 25.23
CA VAL A 35 21.89 -24.87 24.21
C VAL A 35 21.34 -24.70 22.80
N LYS A 36 22.09 -23.96 22.00
CA LYS A 36 21.91 -23.89 20.55
C LYS A 36 22.95 -24.79 19.87
N TYR A 37 22.51 -25.53 18.87
CA TYR A 37 23.37 -26.43 18.09
C TYR A 37 23.55 -25.90 16.68
N ARG A 38 24.80 -25.90 16.21
CA ARG A 38 25.17 -25.73 14.80
C ARG A 38 24.95 -27.05 14.06
N TYR A 39 24.32 -26.97 12.89
CA TYR A 39 23.99 -28.11 12.05
C TYR A 39 23.74 -27.66 10.61
N ILE A 40 23.76 -28.60 9.66
CA ILE A 40 23.25 -28.43 8.31
C ILE A 40 21.80 -28.89 8.29
N ALA A 41 20.88 -28.00 7.96
CA ALA A 41 19.46 -28.31 7.81
C ALA A 41 19.21 -29.21 6.59
N SER A 42 18.04 -29.86 6.52
CA SER A 42 17.69 -30.75 5.40
C SER A 42 17.66 -30.06 4.02
N CYS A 43 17.60 -28.73 4.00
CA CYS A 43 17.76 -27.93 2.80
C CYS A 43 19.22 -27.62 2.42
N GLY A 44 20.22 -28.23 3.09
CA GLY A 44 21.65 -28.07 2.79
C GLY A 44 22.32 -26.81 3.35
N HIS A 45 21.60 -25.98 4.11
CA HIS A 45 22.14 -24.73 4.66
C HIS A 45 22.55 -24.91 6.12
N GLU A 46 23.71 -24.34 6.49
CA GLU A 46 24.13 -24.26 7.89
C GLU A 46 23.19 -23.34 8.68
N HIS A 47 22.81 -23.78 9.88
CA HIS A 47 21.97 -23.00 10.77
C HIS A 47 22.23 -23.33 12.24
N ILE A 48 21.63 -22.54 13.13
CA ILE A 48 21.74 -22.68 14.57
C ILE A 48 20.35 -22.74 15.19
N VAL A 49 20.07 -23.78 16.00
CA VAL A 49 18.74 -23.98 16.58
C VAL A 49 18.79 -24.41 18.04
N PHE A 50 17.82 -23.97 18.84
CA PHE A 50 17.60 -24.54 20.17
C PHE A 50 17.06 -25.97 20.04
N PHE A 51 17.71 -26.93 20.67
CA PHE A 51 17.37 -28.35 20.50
C PHE A 51 15.91 -28.68 20.89
N HIS A 52 15.41 -28.10 21.98
CA HIS A 52 14.02 -28.33 22.39
C HIS A 52 13.01 -27.79 21.35
N VAL A 53 13.33 -26.71 20.65
CA VAL A 53 12.50 -26.11 19.59
C VAL A 53 12.55 -26.97 18.33
N PHE A 54 13.73 -27.50 17.99
CA PHE A 54 13.91 -28.45 16.90
C PHE A 54 13.07 -29.71 17.09
N LEU A 55 13.13 -30.31 18.28
CA LEU A 55 12.38 -31.54 18.58
C LEU A 55 10.87 -31.32 18.65
N SER A 56 10.41 -30.33 19.43
CA SER A 56 8.99 -30.18 19.73
C SER A 56 8.19 -29.54 18.61
N ARG A 57 8.78 -28.58 17.88
CA ARG A 57 8.09 -27.78 16.86
C ARG A 57 8.58 -28.08 15.45
N LYS A 58 9.52 -29.01 15.29
CA LYS A 58 10.20 -29.29 14.00
C LYS A 58 10.81 -28.03 13.36
N THR A 59 11.07 -27.02 14.17
CA THR A 59 11.60 -25.73 13.71
C THR A 59 13.08 -25.88 13.41
N GLY A 60 13.52 -25.45 12.24
CA GLY A 60 14.91 -25.59 11.80
C GLY A 60 15.19 -26.85 10.97
N VAL A 61 14.27 -27.83 10.89
CA VAL A 61 14.44 -28.97 9.96
C VAL A 61 14.73 -28.46 8.53
N ILE A 62 14.02 -27.42 8.13
CA ILE A 62 14.38 -26.55 6.99
C ILE A 62 14.82 -25.22 7.59
N CYS A 63 15.88 -24.61 7.03
CA CYS A 63 16.38 -23.34 7.54
C CYS A 63 15.32 -22.22 7.38
N PRO A 64 15.31 -21.19 8.25
CA PRO A 64 14.33 -20.11 8.21
C PRO A 64 14.27 -19.39 6.86
N ASN A 65 15.40 -19.24 6.17
CA ASN A 65 15.45 -18.61 4.85
C ASN A 65 14.65 -19.41 3.82
N CYS A 66 14.86 -20.73 3.73
CA CYS A 66 14.11 -21.59 2.81
C CYS A 66 12.63 -21.68 3.18
N VAL A 67 12.30 -21.72 4.48
CA VAL A 67 10.89 -21.66 4.94
C VAL A 67 10.24 -20.35 4.51
N ASN A 68 10.92 -19.21 4.72
CA ASN A 68 10.42 -17.88 4.33
C ASN A 68 10.23 -17.78 2.80
N THR A 69 11.16 -18.31 2.01
CA THR A 69 11.02 -18.37 0.54
C THR A 69 9.79 -19.19 0.14
N ARG A 70 9.63 -20.41 0.68
CA ARG A 70 8.45 -21.25 0.41
C ARG A 70 7.15 -20.58 0.82
N ASN A 71 7.10 -19.97 2.00
CA ASN A 71 5.93 -19.24 2.46
C ASN A 71 5.60 -18.04 1.56
N SER A 72 6.63 -17.32 1.10
CA SER A 72 6.45 -16.20 0.17
C SER A 72 5.87 -16.66 -1.18
N ILE A 73 6.29 -17.83 -1.68
CA ILE A 73 5.72 -18.43 -2.91
C ILE A 73 4.26 -18.81 -2.68
N LYS A 74 3.93 -19.53 -1.59
CA LYS A 74 2.55 -19.90 -1.26
C LYS A 74 1.63 -18.69 -1.10
N ILE A 75 2.13 -17.61 -0.48
CA ILE A 75 1.40 -16.35 -0.37
C ILE A 75 1.14 -15.79 -1.78
N LYS A 76 2.17 -15.69 -2.64
CA LYS A 76 2.00 -15.21 -4.02
C LYS A 76 0.98 -16.04 -4.81
N GLU A 77 0.98 -17.36 -4.67
CA GLU A 77 -0.01 -18.24 -5.31
C GLU A 77 -1.41 -17.99 -4.78
N LYS A 78 -1.59 -17.85 -3.46
CA LYS A 78 -2.88 -17.56 -2.85
C LYS A 78 -3.49 -16.23 -3.33
N PHE A 79 -2.65 -15.23 -3.59
CA PHE A 79 -3.07 -13.89 -4.05
C PHE A 79 -2.96 -13.70 -5.57
N LYS A 80 -2.75 -14.77 -6.33
CA LYS A 80 -2.60 -14.69 -7.78
C LYS A 80 -3.86 -14.10 -8.44
N ASP A 81 -5.03 -14.46 -7.92
CA ASP A 81 -6.34 -14.13 -8.50
C ASP A 81 -7.06 -12.95 -7.80
N ASP A 82 -6.62 -12.53 -6.61
CA ASP A 82 -7.18 -11.36 -5.89
C ASP A 82 -6.07 -10.49 -5.28
N LYS A 83 -5.34 -9.79 -6.18
CA LYS A 83 -4.24 -8.89 -5.80
C LYS A 83 -4.70 -7.69 -4.95
N ILE A 84 -5.99 -7.37 -4.94
CA ILE A 84 -6.57 -6.19 -4.26
C ILE A 84 -7.30 -6.53 -2.95
N GLN A 85 -7.25 -7.78 -2.49
CA GLN A 85 -7.92 -8.22 -1.26
C GLN A 85 -7.57 -7.34 -0.05
N TYR A 86 -6.29 -7.02 0.15
CA TYR A 86 -5.86 -6.21 1.30
C TYR A 86 -6.37 -4.78 1.24
N ILE A 87 -6.45 -4.23 0.04
CA ILE A 87 -6.94 -2.87 -0.21
C ILE A 87 -8.44 -2.82 0.09
N ARG A 88 -9.22 -3.80 -0.39
CA ARG A 88 -10.65 -3.93 -0.07
C ARG A 88 -10.90 -4.06 1.43
N GLN A 89 -10.08 -4.87 2.10
CA GLN A 89 -10.15 -5.03 3.55
C GLN A 89 -9.90 -3.70 4.27
N GLU A 90 -8.87 -2.95 3.87
CA GLU A 90 -8.55 -1.65 4.47
C GLU A 90 -9.69 -0.66 4.25
N LEU A 91 -10.22 -0.57 3.03
CA LEU A 91 -11.38 0.29 2.72
C LEU A 91 -12.61 -0.08 3.56
N ALA A 92 -12.96 -1.36 3.66
CA ALA A 92 -14.10 -1.79 4.47
C ALA A 92 -13.92 -1.44 5.96
N CYS A 93 -12.68 -1.40 6.46
CA CYS A 93 -12.39 -0.95 7.82
C CYS A 93 -12.51 0.58 7.93
N ILE A 94 -12.02 1.34 6.94
CA ILE A 94 -12.17 2.80 6.87
C ILE A 94 -13.66 3.18 6.88
N GLU A 95 -14.47 2.55 6.03
CA GLU A 95 -15.91 2.82 5.92
C GLU A 95 -16.63 2.54 7.24
N TYR A 96 -16.31 1.42 7.90
CA TYR A 96 -16.85 1.11 9.22
C TYR A 96 -16.50 2.18 10.28
N ILE A 97 -15.26 2.66 10.29
CA ILE A 97 -14.82 3.70 11.23
C ILE A 97 -15.53 5.03 10.94
N ILE A 98 -15.64 5.41 9.67
CA ILE A 98 -16.38 6.61 9.27
C ILE A 98 -17.83 6.50 9.75
N ASP A 99 -18.48 5.37 9.48
CA ASP A 99 -19.88 5.15 9.89
C ASP A 99 -20.08 5.23 11.41
N LEU A 100 -19.15 4.65 12.18
CA LEU A 100 -19.20 4.68 13.64
C LEU A 100 -19.02 6.11 14.21
N PHE A 101 -18.19 6.95 13.57
CA PHE A 101 -17.78 8.24 14.13
C PHE A 101 -18.53 9.44 13.52
N LYS A 102 -19.23 9.28 12.39
CA LYS A 102 -19.84 10.38 11.60
C LYS A 102 -20.82 11.28 12.35
N GLU A 103 -21.49 10.77 13.39
CA GLU A 103 -22.49 11.54 14.16
C GLU A 103 -21.85 12.61 15.05
N HIS A 104 -20.55 12.51 15.34
CA HIS A 104 -19.83 13.41 16.24
C HIS A 104 -18.63 14.11 15.58
N PHE A 105 -18.16 13.59 14.45
CA PHE A 105 -16.95 14.04 13.79
C PHE A 105 -17.17 14.27 12.29
N ILE A 106 -16.53 15.33 11.78
CA ILE A 106 -16.32 15.50 10.34
C ILE A 106 -15.08 14.67 9.98
N ILE A 107 -15.26 13.75 9.04
CA ILE A 107 -14.22 12.82 8.61
C ILE A 107 -14.09 12.88 7.10
N LYS A 108 -12.86 13.03 6.63
CA LYS A 108 -12.51 13.02 5.21
C LYS A 108 -11.47 11.94 4.97
N LYS A 109 -11.61 11.16 3.90
CA LYS A 109 -10.53 10.29 3.44
C LYS A 109 -9.39 11.19 2.92
N ALA A 110 -8.16 10.89 3.33
CA ALA A 110 -6.99 11.61 2.81
C ALA A 110 -6.67 11.15 1.39
N PHE A 111 -5.98 11.99 0.63
CA PHE A 111 -5.48 11.64 -0.69
C PHE A 111 -4.45 10.50 -0.62
N ASP A 112 -4.43 9.62 -1.63
CA ASP A 112 -3.52 8.49 -1.70
C ASP A 112 -2.05 8.92 -1.55
N GLY A 113 -1.30 8.25 -0.67
CA GLY A 113 0.11 8.57 -0.40
C GLY A 113 0.35 9.63 0.67
N CYS A 114 -0.70 10.11 1.34
CA CYS A 114 -0.59 10.88 2.58
C CYS A 114 -0.04 10.03 3.75
N LYS A 115 0.27 10.71 4.87
CA LYS A 115 0.66 10.03 6.13
C LYS A 115 -0.53 9.43 6.88
N ALA A 116 -1.74 9.81 6.52
CA ALA A 116 -2.98 9.38 7.14
C ALA A 116 -3.88 8.79 6.07
N ASP A 117 -4.79 7.90 6.47
CA ASP A 117 -5.83 7.37 5.59
C ASP A 117 -7.13 8.19 5.73
N ILE A 118 -7.38 8.73 6.93
CA ILE A 118 -8.50 9.64 7.21
C ILE A 118 -8.04 10.85 8.03
N ILE A 119 -8.77 11.96 7.89
CA ILE A 119 -8.56 13.25 8.55
C ILE A 119 -9.83 13.59 9.31
N LEU A 120 -9.70 13.95 10.58
CA LEU A 120 -10.83 14.05 11.50
C LEU A 120 -10.80 15.35 12.32
N LYS A 121 -11.98 15.94 12.54
CA LYS A 121 -12.24 16.96 13.57
C LYS A 121 -13.66 16.85 14.14
N PRO A 122 -13.94 17.35 15.35
CA PRO A 122 -15.30 17.42 15.89
C PRO A 122 -16.23 18.26 15.00
N ILE A 123 -17.50 17.88 14.88
CA ILE A 123 -18.50 18.62 14.07
C ILE A 123 -18.64 20.08 14.51
N ASN A 124 -18.56 20.32 15.82
CA ASN A 124 -18.71 21.66 16.39
C ASN A 124 -17.43 22.51 16.29
N ASN A 125 -16.33 21.99 15.70
CA ASN A 125 -15.12 22.78 15.50
C ASN A 125 -15.11 23.46 14.12
N HIS A 126 -15.27 24.79 14.13
CA HIS A 126 -15.22 25.61 12.92
C HIS A 126 -13.81 25.99 12.47
N ASN A 127 -12.79 25.79 13.31
CA ASN A 127 -11.40 26.07 12.95
C ASN A 127 -10.84 25.03 11.96
N ASP A 128 -9.79 25.41 11.24
CA ASP A 128 -8.98 24.50 10.41
C ASP A 128 -7.96 23.73 11.27
N GLU A 129 -8.50 22.99 12.24
CA GLU A 129 -7.75 22.21 13.21
C GLU A 129 -8.16 20.75 13.09
N TRP A 130 -7.26 19.94 12.55
CA TRP A 130 -7.52 18.55 12.22
C TRP A 130 -6.44 17.65 12.81
N ILE A 131 -6.81 16.38 13.01
CA ILE A 131 -5.85 15.30 13.28
C ILE A 131 -5.89 14.30 12.13
N GLY A 132 -4.74 13.71 11.82
CA GLY A 132 -4.65 12.60 10.88
C GLY A 132 -4.73 11.27 11.63
N ILE A 133 -5.36 10.28 10.99
CA ILE A 133 -5.44 8.92 11.50
C ILE A 133 -4.94 7.97 10.41
N GLN A 134 -3.94 7.17 10.74
CA GLN A 134 -3.49 6.06 9.91
C GLN A 134 -4.16 4.78 10.42
N ILE A 135 -4.95 4.15 9.56
CA ILE A 135 -5.61 2.89 9.81
C ILE A 135 -4.66 1.74 9.52
N LYS A 136 -4.68 0.72 10.39
CA LYS A 136 -3.99 -0.55 10.19
C LYS A 136 -4.95 -1.69 10.45
N SER A 137 -5.26 -2.47 9.42
CA SER A 137 -6.20 -3.57 9.50
C SER A 137 -5.51 -4.93 9.72
N CYS A 138 -6.25 -5.87 10.31
CA CYS A 138 -5.95 -7.30 10.23
C CYS A 138 -7.26 -8.08 10.04
N LYS A 139 -7.21 -9.26 9.39
CA LYS A 139 -8.43 -10.00 9.05
C LYS A 139 -9.02 -10.72 10.25
N LYS A 140 -8.25 -11.66 10.78
CA LYS A 140 -8.62 -12.54 11.88
C LYS A 140 -7.41 -12.74 12.79
N PRO A 141 -7.57 -12.69 14.12
CA PRO A 141 -6.50 -13.07 15.02
C PRO A 141 -6.34 -14.59 15.03
N THR A 142 -5.09 -15.07 15.04
CA THR A 142 -4.80 -16.50 15.27
C THR A 142 -4.34 -16.74 16.70
N ARG A 143 -3.36 -15.95 17.15
CA ARG A 143 -2.86 -15.94 18.55
C ARG A 143 -2.88 -14.54 19.16
N ASP A 144 -2.77 -13.54 18.29
CA ASP A 144 -2.75 -12.12 18.59
C ASP A 144 -3.34 -11.35 17.40
N TYR A 145 -3.65 -10.07 17.62
CA TYR A 145 -3.91 -9.10 16.57
C TYR A 145 -2.58 -8.47 16.16
N GLY A 146 -2.19 -8.61 14.89
CA GLY A 146 -0.91 -8.11 14.38
C GLY A 146 -1.11 -7.03 13.33
N PHE A 147 -0.48 -5.86 13.55
CA PHE A 147 -0.59 -4.69 12.69
C PHE A 147 0.80 -4.21 12.27
N GLN A 148 1.04 -4.08 10.97
CA GLN A 148 2.32 -3.58 10.45
C GLN A 148 2.30 -2.06 10.46
N ILE A 149 3.25 -1.43 11.14
CA ILE A 149 3.35 0.03 11.16
C ILE A 149 4.32 0.51 10.08
N THR A 150 5.21 -0.34 9.57
CA THR A 150 6.31 0.00 8.64
C THR A 150 7.22 1.10 9.21
N ASN A 151 8.48 1.15 8.78
CA ASN A 151 9.44 2.13 9.34
C ASN A 151 9.23 3.54 8.74
N LYS A 152 7.99 4.05 8.85
CA LYS A 152 7.58 5.39 8.41
C LYS A 152 7.42 6.29 9.63
N ASP A 153 7.62 7.58 9.41
CA ASP A 153 7.37 8.62 10.41
C ASP A 153 5.92 9.08 10.36
N TYR A 154 5.16 8.72 11.40
CA TYR A 154 3.79 9.15 11.64
C TYR A 154 3.70 10.10 12.84
N SER A 155 4.73 10.93 13.07
CA SER A 155 4.70 11.93 14.14
C SER A 155 3.42 12.78 14.06
N ASN A 156 2.77 12.98 15.21
CA ASN A 156 1.48 13.67 15.36
C ASN A 156 0.27 13.01 14.67
N ILE A 157 0.31 11.71 14.38
CA ILE A 157 -0.80 10.94 13.79
C ILE A 157 -1.28 9.87 14.79
N LEU A 158 -2.59 9.62 14.81
CA LEU A 158 -3.16 8.48 15.53
C LEU A 158 -3.01 7.21 14.69
N ILE A 159 -2.45 6.14 15.27
CA ILE A 159 -2.49 4.81 14.65
C ILE A 159 -3.74 4.07 15.14
N LEU A 160 -4.71 3.90 14.26
CA LEU A 160 -5.96 3.19 14.55
C LEU A 160 -5.88 1.75 14.03
N CYS A 161 -5.62 0.81 14.94
CA CYS A 161 -5.57 -0.61 14.63
C CYS A 161 -6.97 -1.21 14.68
N ILE A 162 -7.39 -2.00 13.68
CA ILE A 162 -8.72 -2.61 13.62
C ILE A 162 -8.69 -4.05 13.10
N CYS A 163 -9.41 -4.95 13.77
CA CYS A 163 -9.68 -6.29 13.24
C CYS A 163 -10.97 -6.29 12.42
N GLU A 164 -10.89 -6.73 11.16
CA GLU A 164 -12.03 -6.75 10.24
C GLU A 164 -13.16 -7.69 10.70
N GLU A 165 -12.84 -8.91 11.13
CA GLU A 165 -13.83 -9.95 11.44
C GLU A 165 -14.66 -9.64 12.71
N ASN A 166 -14.03 -9.10 13.76
CA ASN A 166 -14.69 -8.87 15.05
C ASN A 166 -14.75 -7.40 15.48
N LYS A 167 -14.31 -6.48 14.61
CA LYS A 167 -14.35 -5.02 14.80
C LYS A 167 -13.68 -4.49 16.07
N LYS A 168 -12.80 -5.27 16.71
CA LYS A 168 -11.99 -4.77 17.82
C LYS A 168 -10.98 -3.73 17.33
N MET A 169 -10.86 -2.63 18.07
CA MET A 169 -10.07 -1.47 17.68
C MET A 169 -9.17 -0.94 18.81
N TRP A 170 -8.04 -0.34 18.43
CA TRP A 170 -7.14 0.36 19.34
C TRP A 170 -6.64 1.66 18.71
N GLY A 171 -6.88 2.80 19.36
CA GLY A 171 -6.37 4.11 18.94
C GLY A 171 -5.10 4.46 19.71
N ILE A 172 -3.95 4.24 19.09
CA ILE A 172 -2.65 4.37 19.74
C ILE A 172 -1.92 5.60 19.16
N PRO A 173 -1.61 6.63 19.95
CA PRO A 173 -0.77 7.74 19.49
C PRO A 173 0.57 7.21 18.96
N TYR A 174 1.03 7.69 17.80
CA TYR A 174 2.24 7.18 17.16
C TYR A 174 3.46 7.21 18.09
N GLU A 175 3.56 8.22 18.94
CA GLU A 175 4.64 8.43 19.90
C GLU A 175 4.79 7.23 20.85
N ALA A 176 3.70 6.54 21.19
CA ALA A 176 3.71 5.34 22.03
C ALA A 176 4.26 4.09 21.31
N VAL A 177 4.33 4.14 19.97
CA VAL A 177 4.79 3.03 19.10
C VAL A 177 5.93 3.44 18.17
N LYS A 178 6.54 4.61 18.41
CA LYS A 178 7.64 5.14 17.61
C LYS A 178 8.82 4.15 17.56
N GLY A 179 9.36 3.95 16.36
CA GLY A 179 10.44 2.98 16.11
C GLY A 179 10.00 1.50 16.07
N GLN A 180 8.72 1.20 16.30
CA GLN A 180 8.21 -0.16 16.12
C GLN A 180 7.83 -0.41 14.66
N VAL A 181 8.21 -1.57 14.13
CA VAL A 181 7.79 -2.02 12.79
C VAL A 181 6.42 -2.70 12.81
N LYS A 182 6.01 -3.22 13.97
CA LYS A 182 4.77 -3.99 14.16
C LYS A 182 4.19 -3.75 15.56
N VAL A 183 2.89 -3.58 15.65
CA VAL A 183 2.10 -3.67 16.90
C VAL A 183 1.45 -5.04 16.98
N THR A 184 1.52 -5.65 18.17
CA THR A 184 0.89 -6.95 18.45
C THR A 184 0.07 -6.83 19.73
N VAL A 185 -1.24 -7.09 19.63
CA VAL A 185 -2.17 -7.04 20.77
C VAL A 185 -2.58 -8.46 21.13
N GLY A 186 -2.24 -8.89 22.35
CA GLY A 186 -2.60 -10.22 22.85
C GLY A 186 -4.11 -10.35 23.11
N LEU A 187 -4.67 -11.54 22.86
CA LEU A 187 -6.11 -11.81 22.99
C LEU A 187 -6.66 -11.63 24.42
N LYS A 188 -5.86 -11.92 25.44
CA LYS A 188 -6.28 -11.86 26.86
C LYS A 188 -5.71 -10.65 27.60
N LYS A 189 -4.43 -10.35 27.38
CA LYS A 189 -3.72 -9.25 28.04
C LYS A 189 -2.76 -8.62 27.05
N SER A 190 -2.77 -7.30 27.01
CA SER A 190 -1.83 -6.50 26.23
C SER A 190 -1.58 -5.17 26.92
N LYS A 191 -0.36 -4.62 26.77
CA LYS A 191 -0.06 -3.24 27.18
C LYS A 191 -0.86 -2.20 26.38
N TYR A 192 -1.44 -2.61 25.26
CA TYR A 192 -2.25 -1.75 24.39
C TYR A 192 -3.74 -1.74 24.77
N ASN A 193 -4.19 -2.54 25.74
CA ASN A 193 -5.61 -2.57 26.16
C ASN A 193 -6.11 -1.20 26.66
N GLN A 194 -5.24 -0.37 27.22
CA GLN A 194 -5.59 1.01 27.61
C GLN A 194 -6.06 1.90 26.44
N TYR A 195 -5.66 1.54 25.22
CA TYR A 195 -6.03 2.21 23.97
C TYR A 195 -7.21 1.56 23.26
N GLU A 196 -7.87 0.55 23.86
CA GLU A 196 -9.02 -0.13 23.24
C GLU A 196 -10.17 0.88 23.04
N ILE A 197 -10.72 0.87 21.82
CA ILE A 197 -11.88 1.66 21.43
C ILE A 197 -13.02 0.68 21.15
N THR A 198 -14.17 0.94 21.77
CA THR A 198 -15.42 0.21 21.59
C THR A 198 -16.53 1.17 21.19
N PRO A 199 -17.66 0.68 20.63
CA PRO A 199 -18.80 1.53 20.33
C PRO A 199 -19.33 2.34 21.52
N GLU A 200 -19.12 1.87 22.74
CA GLU A 200 -19.58 2.52 23.97
C GLU A 200 -18.63 3.63 24.46
N ASN A 201 -17.36 3.61 24.05
CA ASN A 201 -16.34 4.54 24.59
C ASN A 201 -15.60 5.35 23.52
N TYR A 202 -15.92 5.16 22.23
CA TYR A 202 -15.15 5.80 21.15
C TYR A 202 -15.17 7.31 21.26
N LEU A 203 -16.30 7.90 21.64
CA LEU A 203 -16.45 9.36 21.70
C LEU A 203 -15.43 9.97 22.67
N ASP A 204 -15.37 9.44 23.90
CA ASP A 204 -14.44 9.90 24.93
C ASP A 204 -12.98 9.67 24.51
N LYS A 205 -12.69 8.48 23.96
CA LYS A 205 -11.34 8.11 23.53
C LYS A 205 -10.84 9.00 22.38
N ILE A 206 -11.66 9.22 21.36
CA ILE A 206 -11.29 10.03 20.19
C ILE A 206 -11.23 11.51 20.57
N ASN A 207 -12.13 12.02 21.41
CA ASN A 207 -12.03 13.40 21.91
C ASN A 207 -10.76 13.61 22.75
N HIS A 208 -10.41 12.66 23.62
CA HIS A 208 -9.17 12.72 24.37
C HIS A 208 -7.94 12.77 23.44
N VAL A 209 -7.92 11.92 22.42
CA VAL A 209 -6.85 11.93 21.41
C VAL A 209 -6.80 13.27 20.66
N TYR A 210 -7.95 13.78 20.21
CA TYR A 210 -8.05 15.05 19.49
C TYR A 210 -7.52 16.23 20.33
N ASN A 211 -7.84 16.24 21.62
CA ASN A 211 -7.40 17.29 22.53
C ASN A 211 -5.91 17.22 22.85
N THR A 212 -5.31 16.02 22.85
CA THR A 212 -3.92 15.79 23.23
C THR A 212 -2.93 15.83 22.07
N LEU A 213 -3.33 15.40 20.88
CA LEU A 213 -2.49 15.48 19.68
C LEU A 213 -2.33 16.94 19.22
N ASN A 214 -1.23 17.20 18.51
CA ASN A 214 -1.02 18.45 17.80
C ASN A 214 -1.97 18.52 16.60
N LYS A 215 -2.71 19.61 16.48
CA LYS A 215 -3.62 19.86 15.36
C LYS A 215 -2.81 20.40 14.19
N SER A 216 -3.25 20.11 12.97
CA SER A 216 -2.70 20.67 11.74
C SER A 216 -3.83 21.16 10.84
N LYS A 217 -3.48 22.00 9.87
CA LYS A 217 -4.41 22.40 8.80
C LYS A 217 -4.77 21.18 7.94
N TYR A 218 -5.98 21.17 7.39
CA TYR A 218 -6.44 20.09 6.50
C TYR A 218 -5.42 19.80 5.40
N GLU A 219 -5.02 20.85 4.66
CA GLU A 219 -4.15 20.72 3.49
C GLU A 219 -2.79 20.08 3.83
N THR A 220 -2.25 20.36 5.03
CA THR A 220 -0.98 19.78 5.47
C THR A 220 -1.08 18.26 5.67
N ILE A 221 -2.20 17.77 6.21
CA ILE A 221 -2.41 16.34 6.44
C ILE A 221 -2.77 15.63 5.13
N ASP A 222 -3.53 16.31 4.28
CA ASP A 222 -3.97 15.84 2.96
C ASP A 222 -2.91 16.02 1.86
N THR A 223 -1.67 16.36 2.20
CA THR A 223 -0.56 16.46 1.26
C THR A 223 0.18 15.12 1.17
N PRO A 224 0.25 14.50 -0.03
CA PRO A 224 1.02 13.28 -0.21
C PRO A 224 2.50 13.46 0.13
N ILE A 225 3.15 12.41 0.62
CA ILE A 225 4.59 12.47 0.97
C ILE A 225 5.45 12.60 -0.30
N CYS A 226 5.04 11.94 -1.38
CA CYS A 226 5.79 11.87 -2.63
C CYS A 226 5.45 13.06 -3.54
N ILE A 227 6.48 13.77 -4.04
CA ILE A 227 6.30 14.92 -4.95
C ILE A 227 5.50 14.58 -6.22
N TYR A 228 5.62 13.34 -6.73
CA TYR A 228 4.85 12.93 -7.90
C TYR A 228 3.35 12.81 -7.60
N GLN A 229 2.99 12.33 -6.41
CA GLN A 229 1.60 12.24 -5.97
C GLN A 229 1.03 13.60 -5.58
N GLN A 230 1.86 14.50 -5.02
CA GLN A 230 1.47 15.90 -4.82
C GLN A 230 1.07 16.56 -6.14
N ARG A 231 1.88 16.34 -7.19
CA ARG A 231 1.59 16.83 -8.54
C ARG A 231 0.34 16.18 -9.15
N GLU A 232 0.11 14.88 -8.93
CA GLU A 232 -1.15 14.22 -9.34
C GLU A 232 -2.37 14.86 -8.64
N LYS A 233 -2.28 15.15 -7.33
CA LYS A 233 -3.33 15.85 -6.58
C LYS A 233 -3.59 17.25 -7.13
N GLU A 234 -2.53 18.01 -7.42
CA GLU A 234 -2.61 19.35 -8.00
C GLU A 234 -3.38 19.33 -9.34
N TYR A 235 -3.00 18.44 -10.26
CA TYR A 235 -3.66 18.34 -11.56
C TYR A 235 -5.10 17.84 -11.47
N ARG A 236 -5.41 16.95 -10.53
CA ARG A 236 -6.80 16.55 -10.26
C ARG A 236 -7.64 17.75 -9.83
N ASN A 237 -7.18 18.51 -8.83
CA ASN A 237 -7.88 19.70 -8.35
C ASN A 237 -8.04 20.74 -9.47
N PHE A 238 -6.98 20.97 -10.25
CA PHE A 238 -7.02 21.88 -11.39
C PHE A 238 -8.05 21.45 -12.45
N ARG A 239 -8.02 20.18 -12.86
CA ARG A 239 -8.96 19.59 -13.82
C ARG A 239 -10.40 19.73 -13.36
N GLU A 240 -10.70 19.33 -12.12
CA GLU A 240 -12.06 19.37 -11.57
C GLU A 240 -12.60 20.81 -11.47
N ASN A 241 -11.74 21.79 -11.14
CA ASN A 241 -12.13 23.20 -11.06
C ASN A 241 -12.44 23.80 -12.45
N ILE A 242 -11.63 23.49 -13.47
CA ILE A 242 -11.82 24.04 -14.81
C ILE A 242 -12.98 23.32 -15.53
N LEU A 243 -13.05 22.00 -15.41
CA LEU A 243 -14.02 21.14 -16.11
C LEU A 243 -15.29 20.88 -15.29
N HIS A 244 -15.83 21.92 -14.65
CA HIS A 244 -17.03 21.84 -13.81
C HIS A 244 -18.30 21.30 -14.53
N PHE A 245 -18.29 21.24 -15.87
CA PHE A 245 -19.37 20.66 -16.67
C PHE A 245 -19.28 19.13 -16.81
N ILE A 246 -18.25 18.50 -16.25
CA ILE A 246 -18.06 17.04 -16.21
C ILE A 246 -18.18 16.58 -14.76
N GLN A 247 -18.99 15.55 -14.52
CA GLN A 247 -19.02 14.86 -13.24
C GLN A 247 -17.91 13.82 -13.18
N PHE A 248 -17.00 13.96 -12.23
CA PHE A 248 -15.90 13.03 -12.00
C PHE A 248 -16.17 12.15 -10.79
N ASP A 249 -16.27 10.84 -11.02
CA ASP A 249 -16.46 9.85 -9.97
C ASP A 249 -15.08 9.31 -9.56
N ASN A 250 -14.45 10.00 -8.62
CA ASN A 250 -13.14 9.64 -8.09
C ASN A 250 -13.22 8.40 -7.21
N ASN A 251 -12.21 7.52 -7.31
CA ASN A 251 -12.21 6.30 -6.51
C ASN A 251 -11.73 6.54 -5.07
N ASN A 252 -12.41 5.91 -4.11
CA ASN A 252 -11.97 5.86 -2.72
C ASN A 252 -11.06 4.65 -2.44
N MET A 253 -10.88 3.75 -3.40
CA MET A 253 -10.03 2.56 -3.28
C MET A 253 -8.67 2.81 -3.91
N GLU A 254 -7.61 2.66 -3.11
CA GLU A 254 -6.24 2.82 -3.61
C GLU A 254 -5.85 1.68 -4.57
N GLY A 255 -4.82 1.88 -5.39
CA GLY A 255 -4.15 0.80 -6.12
C GLY A 255 -4.96 0.14 -7.24
N LEU A 256 -6.05 0.76 -7.67
CA LEU A 256 -6.74 0.40 -8.90
C LEU A 256 -5.90 0.74 -10.13
N VAL A 257 -6.26 0.14 -11.27
CA VAL A 257 -5.58 0.38 -12.57
C VAL A 257 -6.11 1.60 -13.32
N TYR A 258 -7.07 2.29 -12.73
CA TYR A 258 -7.72 3.52 -13.19
C TYR A 258 -7.86 4.46 -11.99
N ASP A 259 -7.88 5.77 -12.22
CA ASP A 259 -7.90 6.77 -11.14
C ASP A 259 -9.34 7.26 -10.85
N PHE A 260 -10.15 7.43 -11.89
CA PHE A 260 -11.54 7.89 -11.76
C PHE A 260 -12.43 7.37 -12.89
N LYS A 261 -13.73 7.65 -12.80
CA LYS A 261 -14.69 7.39 -13.87
C LYS A 261 -15.42 8.66 -14.30
N ILE A 262 -15.89 8.62 -15.54
CA ILE A 262 -16.91 9.54 -16.07
C ILE A 262 -18.02 8.63 -16.63
N GLY A 263 -19.18 8.67 -15.99
CA GLY A 263 -20.24 7.69 -16.27
C GLY A 263 -19.76 6.26 -16.03
N ASN A 264 -19.84 5.40 -17.05
CA ASN A 264 -19.36 4.02 -16.99
C ASN A 264 -17.90 3.83 -17.43
N LYS A 265 -17.25 4.86 -18.00
CA LYS A 265 -15.89 4.77 -18.53
C LYS A 265 -14.83 4.95 -17.44
N LYS A 266 -13.87 4.03 -17.39
CA LYS A 266 -12.70 4.05 -16.50
C LYS A 266 -11.58 4.87 -17.13
N ILE A 267 -11.01 5.79 -16.37
CA ILE A 267 -9.99 6.71 -16.85
C ILE A 267 -8.70 6.53 -16.03
N GLN A 268 -7.58 6.33 -16.72
CA GLN A 268 -6.25 6.46 -16.13
C GLN A 268 -5.69 7.84 -16.46
N GLU A 269 -5.45 8.62 -15.44
CA GLU A 269 -4.78 9.91 -15.47
C GLU A 269 -3.26 9.74 -15.30
N LYS A 270 -2.50 10.57 -16.00
CA LYS A 270 -1.05 10.70 -15.83
C LYS A 270 -0.65 12.16 -16.00
N VAL A 271 0.31 12.61 -15.17
CA VAL A 271 0.98 13.89 -15.37
C VAL A 271 2.35 13.66 -15.98
N GLY A 272 2.59 14.26 -17.15
CA GLY A 272 3.83 14.10 -17.91
C GLY A 272 5.04 14.68 -17.18
N GLY A 273 6.22 14.09 -17.37
CA GLY A 273 7.48 14.75 -16.98
C GLY A 273 7.95 15.70 -18.08
N VAL A 274 8.43 16.89 -17.73
CA VAL A 274 9.08 17.77 -18.71
C VAL A 274 10.38 17.14 -19.18
N ASN A 275 10.55 16.99 -20.49
CA ASN A 275 11.78 16.48 -21.06
C ASN A 275 12.88 17.56 -20.99
N THR A 276 13.88 17.34 -20.16
CA THR A 276 14.98 18.31 -19.94
C THR A 276 15.83 18.55 -21.18
N CYS A 277 15.86 17.61 -22.13
CA CYS A 277 16.64 17.72 -23.37
C CYS A 277 15.86 18.37 -24.52
N ARG A 278 14.53 18.42 -24.45
CA ARG A 278 13.65 18.94 -25.53
C ARG A 278 12.58 19.85 -24.94
N LYS A 279 12.80 21.16 -25.04
CA LYS A 279 11.87 22.18 -24.52
C LYS A 279 10.47 21.99 -25.09
N GLY A 280 9.46 22.03 -24.21
CA GLY A 280 8.05 21.85 -24.59
C GLY A 280 7.65 20.41 -24.90
N THR A 281 8.54 19.43 -24.69
CA THR A 281 8.20 18.00 -24.81
C THR A 281 7.87 17.42 -23.44
N PHE A 282 6.78 16.67 -23.38
CA PHE A 282 6.30 15.95 -22.20
C PHE A 282 6.43 14.45 -22.42
N LEU A 283 6.96 13.76 -21.40
CA LEU A 283 7.12 12.31 -21.37
C LEU A 283 6.07 11.69 -20.45
N PHE A 284 5.24 10.83 -21.01
CA PHE A 284 4.25 10.04 -20.28
C PHE A 284 4.71 8.59 -20.20
N THR A 285 4.61 7.97 -19.03
CA THR A 285 4.87 6.53 -18.87
C THR A 285 3.54 5.79 -18.71
N LEU A 286 3.23 4.93 -19.68
CA LEU A 286 1.99 4.14 -19.73
C LEU A 286 2.26 2.71 -19.29
N VAL A 287 2.53 2.55 -17.99
CA VAL A 287 2.80 1.25 -17.37
C VAL A 287 2.13 1.14 -16.01
N LYS A 288 1.78 -0.08 -15.63
CA LYS A 288 1.33 -0.44 -14.29
C LYS A 288 2.39 -1.25 -13.54
N ASN A 289 2.33 -1.19 -12.22
CA ASN A 289 3.20 -1.96 -11.35
C ASN A 289 2.75 -3.43 -11.30
N ASP A 290 3.66 -4.35 -11.57
CA ASP A 290 3.44 -5.81 -11.47
C ASP A 290 4.27 -6.43 -10.34
N GLY A 291 4.49 -5.65 -9.28
CA GLY A 291 5.17 -6.09 -8.07
C GLY A 291 6.69 -6.00 -8.18
N LEU A 292 7.38 -6.86 -7.44
CA LEU A 292 8.84 -6.85 -7.32
C LEU A 292 9.45 -8.12 -7.93
N ILE A 293 10.42 -7.94 -8.83
CA ILE A 293 11.31 -8.99 -9.33
C ILE A 293 12.72 -8.64 -8.85
N ASN A 294 13.38 -9.53 -8.12
CA ASN A 294 14.71 -9.30 -7.54
C ASN A 294 14.82 -7.98 -6.75
N LYS A 295 13.80 -7.67 -5.93
CA LYS A 295 13.65 -6.43 -5.15
C LYS A 295 13.55 -5.14 -5.99
N LYS A 296 13.47 -5.23 -7.31
CA LYS A 296 13.20 -4.10 -8.21
C LYS A 296 11.76 -4.11 -8.67
N ARG A 297 11.16 -2.94 -8.79
CA ARG A 297 9.79 -2.79 -9.30
C ARG A 297 9.73 -3.28 -10.75
N ASN A 298 8.82 -4.21 -11.01
CA ASN A 298 8.50 -4.65 -12.36
C ASN A 298 7.38 -3.77 -12.91
N LEU A 299 7.60 -3.20 -14.09
CA LEU A 299 6.64 -2.33 -14.76
C LEU A 299 6.24 -2.96 -16.09
N ILE A 300 4.95 -3.20 -16.26
CA ILE A 300 4.35 -3.80 -17.46
C ILE A 300 3.39 -2.81 -18.10
N GLN A 301 3.07 -2.98 -19.38
CA GLN A 301 2.01 -2.20 -20.02
C GLN A 301 0.66 -2.48 -19.35
N TYR A 302 -0.29 -1.56 -19.51
CA TYR A 302 -1.67 -1.86 -19.19
C TYR A 302 -2.20 -2.93 -20.15
N ASN A 303 -3.13 -3.74 -19.66
CA ASN A 303 -3.83 -4.74 -20.46
C ASN A 303 -5.02 -4.06 -21.14
N LYS A 304 -5.42 -4.59 -22.30
CA LYS A 304 -6.66 -4.17 -22.95
C LYS A 304 -7.85 -4.38 -21.99
N GLY A 305 -8.69 -3.38 -21.86
CA GLY A 305 -9.83 -3.34 -20.95
C GLY A 305 -9.47 -2.95 -19.52
N ASP A 306 -8.22 -2.62 -19.19
CA ASP A 306 -7.89 -2.03 -17.87
C ASP A 306 -8.59 -0.66 -17.73
N ASN A 307 -8.55 0.14 -18.80
CA ASN A 307 -9.07 1.50 -18.87
C ASN A 307 -9.81 1.70 -20.20
N ASP A 308 -10.81 2.57 -20.22
CA ASP A 308 -11.51 2.93 -21.46
C ASP A 308 -10.83 4.15 -22.11
N ILE A 309 -10.29 5.05 -21.28
CA ILE A 309 -9.68 6.32 -21.71
C ILE A 309 -8.41 6.60 -20.89
N TYR A 310 -7.44 7.25 -21.53
CA TYR A 310 -6.22 7.74 -20.90
C TYR A 310 -6.17 9.27 -20.95
N TRP A 311 -6.07 9.88 -19.78
CA TRP A 311 -6.01 11.33 -19.59
C TRP A 311 -4.58 11.77 -19.29
N LEU A 312 -3.93 12.44 -20.23
CA LEU A 312 -2.51 12.78 -20.14
C LEU A 312 -2.33 14.29 -19.99
N ASN A 313 -2.11 14.75 -18.75
CA ASN A 313 -1.87 16.16 -18.45
C ASN A 313 -0.43 16.54 -18.79
N CYS A 314 -0.24 17.52 -19.69
CA CYS A 314 1.07 18.14 -19.85
C CYS A 314 1.37 18.98 -18.62
N ASP A 315 2.62 18.93 -18.14
CA ASP A 315 3.04 19.64 -16.94
C ASP A 315 3.27 21.14 -17.21
N ASN A 316 2.23 21.80 -17.72
CA ASN A 316 2.18 23.22 -18.09
C ASN A 316 0.82 23.87 -17.76
N HIS A 317 -0.09 23.17 -17.08
CA HIS A 317 -1.43 23.65 -16.73
C HIS A 317 -2.28 24.19 -17.90
N LYS A 318 -1.95 23.81 -19.13
CA LYS A 318 -2.62 24.34 -20.33
C LYS A 318 -3.11 23.22 -21.22
N HIS A 319 -2.25 22.25 -21.54
CA HIS A 319 -2.57 21.23 -22.52
C HIS A 319 -2.77 19.87 -21.86
N PHE A 320 -3.69 19.08 -22.41
CA PHE A 320 -3.89 17.69 -22.02
C PHE A 320 -4.38 16.86 -23.20
N TYR A 321 -4.24 15.54 -23.09
CA TYR A 321 -4.77 14.61 -24.08
C TYR A 321 -5.84 13.71 -23.45
N VAL A 322 -6.92 13.45 -24.19
CA VAL A 322 -7.97 12.48 -23.81
C VAL A 322 -8.04 11.44 -24.91
N ILE A 323 -7.43 10.28 -24.67
CA ILE A 323 -7.14 9.29 -25.70
C ILE A 323 -7.92 8.02 -25.40
N PRO A 324 -8.82 7.58 -26.29
CA PRO A 324 -9.45 6.26 -26.22
C PRO A 324 -8.45 5.11 -26.16
N GLU A 325 -8.79 4.03 -25.46
CA GLU A 325 -7.91 2.86 -25.31
C GLU A 325 -7.56 2.22 -26.66
N ASP A 326 -8.54 2.07 -27.56
CA ASP A 326 -8.38 1.45 -28.88
C ASP A 326 -7.30 2.13 -29.72
N VAL A 327 -7.25 3.47 -29.70
CA VAL A 327 -6.19 4.25 -30.34
C VAL A 327 -4.81 3.88 -29.78
N LEU A 328 -4.68 3.76 -28.46
CA LEU A 328 -3.41 3.35 -27.84
C LEU A 328 -3.06 1.88 -28.10
N VAL A 329 -4.06 1.01 -28.28
CA VAL A 329 -3.89 -0.38 -28.69
C VAL A 329 -3.33 -0.44 -30.11
N GLU A 330 -3.94 0.29 -31.06
CA GLU A 330 -3.49 0.38 -32.45
C GLU A 330 -2.06 0.90 -32.56
N GLN A 331 -1.70 1.88 -31.73
CA GLN A 331 -0.35 2.46 -31.69
C GLN A 331 0.66 1.58 -30.91
N GLY A 332 0.20 0.52 -30.27
CA GLY A 332 1.02 -0.45 -29.55
C GLY A 332 1.55 0.04 -28.20
N TYR A 333 0.80 0.91 -27.50
CA TYR A 333 1.10 1.34 -26.14
C TYR A 333 0.37 0.50 -25.08
N ILE A 334 -0.78 -0.08 -25.43
CA ILE A 334 -1.58 -0.98 -24.60
C ILE A 334 -1.74 -2.32 -25.33
N CYS A 335 -1.11 -3.39 -24.86
CA CYS A 335 -1.36 -4.75 -25.33
C CYS A 335 -0.64 -5.79 -24.44
N ASP A 336 -1.09 -7.04 -24.50
CA ASP A 336 -0.54 -8.13 -23.67
C ASP A 336 0.75 -8.73 -24.27
N THR A 337 0.98 -8.64 -25.59
CA THR A 337 2.19 -9.21 -26.19
C THR A 337 2.70 -8.49 -27.44
N LYS A 338 4.04 -8.38 -27.52
CA LYS A 338 4.94 -8.00 -28.63
C LYS A 338 5.50 -6.57 -28.70
N THR A 339 4.87 -5.54 -28.15
CA THR A 339 5.46 -4.18 -28.18
C THR A 339 6.22 -3.88 -26.89
N LYS A 340 7.25 -3.01 -26.96
CA LYS A 340 8.00 -2.53 -25.78
C LYS A 340 7.73 -1.05 -25.49
N LYS A 341 6.71 -0.45 -26.13
CA LYS A 341 6.46 0.99 -26.02
C LYS A 341 5.81 1.30 -24.66
N LYS A 342 6.64 1.75 -23.72
CA LYS A 342 6.21 2.10 -22.36
C LYS A 342 6.00 3.60 -22.17
N THR A 343 6.44 4.41 -23.13
CA THR A 343 6.45 5.86 -22.99
C THR A 343 6.02 6.59 -24.24
N ILE A 344 5.22 7.63 -24.08
CA ILE A 344 4.83 8.57 -25.14
C ILE A 344 5.60 9.88 -24.91
N ASN A 345 6.24 10.40 -25.94
CA ASN A 345 6.80 11.74 -25.95
C ASN A 345 5.94 12.62 -26.85
N VAL A 346 5.44 13.73 -26.33
CA VAL A 346 4.58 14.65 -27.08
C VAL A 346 5.06 16.09 -26.93
N ASN A 347 4.92 16.88 -27.98
CA ASN A 347 5.05 18.32 -27.92
C ASN A 347 3.76 18.93 -28.50
N PRO A 348 2.89 19.54 -27.66
CA PRO A 348 1.62 20.12 -28.10
C PRO A 348 1.76 21.18 -29.18
N HIS A 349 2.91 21.85 -29.26
CA HIS A 349 3.18 22.92 -30.23
C HIS A 349 3.88 22.44 -31.50
N SER A 350 4.26 21.16 -31.58
CA SER A 350 4.97 20.63 -32.74
C SER A 350 4.01 19.94 -33.70
N GLU A 351 3.89 20.46 -34.91
CA GLU A 351 3.06 19.85 -35.95
C GLU A 351 3.53 18.45 -36.38
N LYS A 352 4.80 18.12 -36.12
CA LYS A 352 5.42 16.84 -36.49
C LYS A 352 5.37 15.80 -35.36
N SER A 353 5.14 16.23 -34.12
CA SER A 353 5.13 15.31 -32.97
C SER A 353 3.81 14.55 -32.91
N CYS A 354 3.87 13.21 -32.99
CA CYS A 354 2.72 12.31 -32.79
C CYS A 354 1.44 12.80 -33.48
N VAL A 355 1.46 12.92 -34.82
CA VAL A 355 0.33 13.46 -35.61
C VAL A 355 -1.02 12.80 -35.25
N TRP A 356 -1.00 11.50 -34.96
CA TRP A 356 -2.19 10.73 -34.55
C TRP A 356 -2.80 11.16 -33.21
N LEU A 357 -2.06 11.88 -32.36
CA LEU A 357 -2.55 12.43 -31.08
C LEU A 357 -3.24 13.79 -31.21
N LYS A 358 -3.10 14.48 -32.35
CA LYS A 358 -3.67 15.82 -32.55
C LYS A 358 -5.20 15.86 -32.33
N PRO A 359 -5.99 14.88 -32.80
CA PRO A 359 -7.45 14.88 -32.56
C PRO A 359 -7.83 14.80 -31.08
N TYR A 360 -6.90 14.36 -30.23
CA TYR A 360 -7.11 14.11 -28.81
C TYR A 360 -6.50 15.18 -27.92
N LEU A 361 -5.92 16.25 -28.49
CA LEU A 361 -5.28 17.36 -27.76
C LEU A 361 -6.31 18.43 -27.42
N PHE A 362 -6.34 18.83 -26.15
CA PHE A 362 -7.19 19.88 -25.63
C PHE A 362 -6.37 20.96 -24.90
N ASP A 363 -6.93 22.17 -24.87
CA ASP A 363 -6.43 23.32 -24.11
C ASP A 363 -7.44 23.65 -23.02
N TYR A 364 -7.03 23.62 -21.75
CA TYR A 364 -7.87 23.95 -20.59
C TYR A 364 -8.44 25.37 -20.65
N GLU A 365 -7.78 26.31 -21.34
CA GLU A 365 -8.24 27.69 -21.48
C GLU A 365 -9.31 27.84 -22.58
N ASN A 366 -9.29 26.97 -23.60
CA ASN A 366 -10.13 27.08 -24.80
C ASN A 366 -10.72 25.73 -25.21
N ILE A 367 -11.44 25.10 -24.28
CA ILE A 367 -11.93 23.72 -24.44
C ILE A 367 -13.07 23.67 -25.45
N ASN A 368 -12.92 22.85 -26.50
CA ASN A 368 -14.04 22.41 -27.32
C ASN A 368 -14.83 21.33 -26.55
N LYS A 369 -15.87 21.76 -25.85
CA LYS A 369 -16.67 20.88 -24.95
C LYS A 369 -17.38 19.77 -25.71
N GLU A 370 -17.90 20.04 -26.91
CA GLU A 370 -18.65 19.06 -27.69
C GLU A 370 -17.76 17.88 -28.09
N VAL A 371 -16.59 18.18 -28.65
CA VAL A 371 -15.61 17.14 -29.05
C VAL A 371 -15.08 16.37 -27.84
N LEU A 372 -14.82 17.06 -26.72
CA LEU A 372 -14.39 16.40 -25.50
C LEU A 372 -15.47 15.42 -24.99
N LEU A 373 -16.73 15.86 -24.96
CA LEU A 373 -17.85 15.04 -24.51
C LEU A 373 -18.12 13.87 -25.46
N GLU A 374 -17.95 14.05 -26.78
CA GLU A 374 -18.07 12.97 -27.77
C GLU A 374 -17.08 11.83 -27.51
N ILE A 375 -15.86 12.13 -27.06
CA ILE A 375 -14.88 11.10 -26.67
C ILE A 375 -15.28 10.43 -25.34
N LEU A 376 -15.83 11.20 -24.40
CA LEU A 376 -16.12 10.75 -23.04
C LEU A 376 -17.45 10.01 -22.88
N GLN A 377 -18.42 10.21 -23.78
CA GLN A 377 -19.72 9.52 -23.83
C GLN A 377 -19.62 8.27 -24.70
#